data_AF-A0A3B1C6T0-F1
#
_entry.id   AF-A0A3B1C6T0-F1
#
_cell.length_a   1.000
_cell.length_b   1.000
_cell.length_c   1.000
_cell.angle_alpha   90.00
_cell.angle_beta   90.00
_cell.angle_gamma   90.00
#
_symmetry.space_group_name_H-M   'P 1'
#
loop_
_entity.id
_entity.type
_entity.pdbx_description
1 polymer ?
#
loop_
_entity_poly.entity_id
_entity_poly.type
_entity_poly.pdbx_seq_one_letter_code
_entity_poly.pdbx_strand_id
1 'polypeptide(L)' 'MEKKDTTPLWVFLAFSSIQSRKGALILIWVCLLCSFLFIPLSWYPWREWIDWSWAGMMFAVTVWYWLALRWCDRNAAWE' A
#
# COMPACT_ATOMS: atom_id res chain seq x y z
N MET A 1 3.41 -8.36 11.69
CA MET A 1 2.43 -9.34 12.23
C MET A 1 3.12 -10.67 12.51
N GLU A 2 2.77 -11.38 13.58
CA GLU A 2 3.11 -12.81 13.69
C GLU A 2 2.25 -13.59 12.69
N LYS A 3 2.88 -14.47 11.89
CA LYS A 3 2.17 -15.24 10.86
C LYS A 3 1.28 -16.28 11.55
N LYS A 4 0.00 -15.96 11.74
CA LYS A 4 -1.01 -16.94 12.17
C LYS A 4 -1.40 -17.81 10.97
N ASP A 5 -1.67 -19.10 11.19
CA ASP A 5 -2.01 -20.05 10.11
C ASP A 5 -3.24 -19.65 9.29
N THR A 6 -4.10 -18.81 9.84
CA THR A 6 -5.28 -18.25 9.17
C THR A 6 -4.98 -17.03 8.29
N THR A 7 -3.79 -16.45 8.36
CA THR A 7 -3.43 -15.27 7.55
C THR A 7 -3.03 -15.67 6.12
N PRO A 8 -3.75 -15.18 5.09
CA PRO A 8 -3.38 -15.49 3.73
C PRO A 8 -2.09 -14.73 3.35
N LEU A 9 -1.28 -15.38 2.52
CA LEU A 9 0.09 -14.95 2.20
C LEU A 9 0.16 -13.53 1.61
N TRP A 10 -0.85 -13.12 0.84
CA TRP A 10 -0.93 -11.77 0.27
C TRP A 10 -1.18 -10.67 1.32
N VAL A 11 -1.91 -10.96 2.40
CA VAL A 11 -2.10 -10.02 3.53
C VAL A 11 -0.85 -9.96 4.39
N PHE A 12 -0.24 -11.13 4.64
CA PHE A 12 1.01 -11.22 5.39
C PHE A 12 2.13 -10.45 4.70
N LEU A 13 2.25 -10.53 3.36
CA LEU A 13 3.21 -9.75 2.59
C LEU A 13 2.98 -8.24 2.72
N ALA A 14 1.72 -7.80 2.70
CA ALA A 14 1.39 -6.40 2.86
C ALA A 14 1.81 -5.88 4.25
N PHE A 15 1.47 -6.58 5.33
CA PHE A 15 1.69 -6.09 6.71
C PHE A 15 2.74 -6.89 7.50
N SER A 16 3.76 -7.43 6.82
CA SER A 16 4.80 -8.24 7.46
C SER A 16 5.50 -7.46 8.59
N SER A 17 5.87 -6.21 8.31
CA SER A 17 6.56 -5.29 9.23
C SER A 17 5.62 -4.38 10.03
N ILE A 18 4.33 -4.35 9.72
CA ILE A 18 3.36 -3.44 10.36
C ILE A 18 2.50 -4.23 11.33
N GLN A 19 2.51 -3.84 12.61
CA GLN A 19 1.70 -4.47 13.65
C GLN A 19 0.45 -3.65 14.01
N SER A 20 0.45 -2.33 13.76
CA SER A 20 -0.66 -1.45 14.15
C SER A 20 -1.54 -1.03 12.97
N ARG A 21 -2.85 -0.95 13.23
CA ARG A 21 -3.84 -0.41 12.28
C ARG A 21 -3.51 1.02 11.83
N LYS A 22 -3.01 1.84 12.75
CA LYS A 22 -2.60 3.23 12.46
C LYS A 22 -1.44 3.27 11.46
N GLY A 23 -0.43 2.41 11.63
CA GLY A 23 0.70 2.31 10.70
C GLY A 23 0.25 1.88 9.30
N ALA A 24 -0.67 0.91 9.21
CA ALA A 24 -1.23 0.46 7.94
C ALA A 24 -2.00 1.56 7.21
N LEU A 25 -2.81 2.35 7.94
CA LEU A 25 -3.52 3.51 7.39
C LEU A 25 -2.56 4.59 6.88
N ILE A 26 -1.50 4.90 7.64
CA ILE A 26 -0.49 5.87 7.21
C ILE A 26 0.17 5.39 5.92
N LEU A 27 0.51 4.10 5.82
CA LEU A 27 1.13 3.54 4.62
C LEU A 27 0.24 3.70 3.38
N ILE A 28 -1.06 3.38 3.51
CA ILE A 28 -2.05 3.57 2.43
C ILE A 28 -2.12 5.04 2.01
N TRP A 29 -2.18 5.97 2.97
CA TRP A 29 -2.20 7.40 2.69
C TRP A 29 -0.93 7.89 2.00
N VAL A 30 0.24 7.39 2.41
CA VAL A 30 1.53 7.72 1.77
C VAL A 30 1.57 7.18 0.34
N CYS A 31 1.16 5.94 0.10
CA CYS A 31 1.09 5.37 -1.25
C CYS A 31 0.13 6.15 -2.15
N LEU A 32 -1.03 6.56 -1.61
CA LEU A 32 -2.01 7.36 -2.33
C LEU A 32 -1.47 8.75 -2.68
N LEU A 33 -0.85 9.44 -1.72
CA LEU A 33 -0.19 10.72 -1.96
C LEU A 33 0.92 10.61 -2.99
N CYS A 34 1.77 9.58 -2.91
CA CYS A 34 2.80 9.30 -3.91
C CYS A 34 2.19 9.08 -5.30
N SER A 35 1.09 8.32 -5.41
CA SER A 35 0.38 8.12 -6.67
C SER A 35 -0.04 9.45 -7.31
N PHE A 36 -0.54 10.39 -6.52
CA PHE A 36 -0.92 11.72 -7.03
C PHE A 36 0.28 12.59 -7.35
N LEU A 37 1.36 12.51 -6.57
CA LEU A 37 2.58 13.27 -6.80
C LEU A 37 3.32 12.84 -8.07
N PHE A 38 3.26 11.56 -8.44
CA PHE A 38 3.89 11.08 -9.68
C PHE A 38 3.22 11.63 -10.95
N ILE A 39 1.95 12.04 -10.89
CA ILE A 39 1.22 12.62 -12.03
C ILE A 39 1.85 13.96 -12.49
N PRO A 40 1.95 15.03 -11.66
CA PRO A 40 2.61 16.26 -12.05
C PRO A 40 4.12 16.08 -12.21
N LEU A 41 4.73 15.12 -11.49
CA LEU A 41 6.17 14.87 -11.60
C LEU A 41 6.58 14.29 -12.96
N SER A 42 5.68 13.56 -13.62
CA SER A 42 5.88 13.04 -14.99
C SER A 42 5.93 14.14 -16.06
N TRP A 43 5.51 15.37 -15.75
CA TRP A 43 5.51 16.48 -16.69
C TRP A 43 6.90 17.13 -16.86
N TYR A 44 7.85 16.82 -15.96
CA TYR A 44 9.19 17.38 -16.00
C TYR A 44 10.11 16.55 -16.92
N PRO A 45 10.58 17.11 -18.05
CA PRO A 45 11.30 16.35 -19.08
C PRO A 45 12.67 15.83 -18.64
N TRP A 46 13.23 16.33 -17.51
CA TRP A 46 14.48 15.81 -16.94
C TRP A 46 14.31 14.42 -16.28
N ARG A 47 13.07 13.95 -16.07
CA ARG A 47 12.75 12.68 -15.39
C ARG A 47 12.03 11.71 -16.33
N GLU A 48 12.62 11.39 -17.49
CA GLU A 48 12.09 10.40 -18.43
C GLU A 48 11.85 9.01 -17.80
N TRP A 49 12.51 8.70 -16.67
CA TRP A 49 12.31 7.45 -15.93
C TRP A 49 11.00 7.39 -15.11
N ILE A 50 10.30 8.51 -14.92
CA ILE A 50 9.08 8.63 -14.11
C ILE A 50 7.92 8.85 -15.06
N ASP A 51 7.43 7.75 -15.60
CA ASP A 51 6.24 7.70 -16.42
C ASP A 51 4.98 7.53 -15.57
N TRP A 52 3.83 7.67 -16.23
CA TRP A 52 2.50 7.38 -15.67
C TRP A 52 2.36 5.95 -15.12
N SER A 53 3.24 5.03 -15.53
CA SER A 53 3.32 3.68 -14.99
C SER A 53 3.58 3.67 -13.47
N TRP A 54 4.37 4.61 -12.95
CA TRP A 54 4.63 4.73 -11.51
C TRP A 54 3.39 5.14 -10.73
N ALA A 55 2.60 6.08 -11.27
CA ALA A 55 1.33 6.46 -10.68
C ALA A 55 0.35 5.27 -10.69
N GLY A 56 0.23 4.55 -11.81
CA GLY A 56 -0.61 3.36 -11.90
C GLY A 56 -0.19 2.24 -10.95
N MET A 57 1.12 1.99 -10.82
CA MET A 57 1.67 1.00 -9.90
C MET A 57 1.38 1.37 -8.44
N MET A 58 1.62 2.63 -8.06
CA MET A 58 1.32 3.11 -6.70
C MET A 58 -0.17 3.02 -6.38
N PHE A 59 -1.03 3.31 -7.36
CA PHE A 59 -2.47 3.15 -7.20
C PHE A 59 -2.87 1.68 -6.98
N ALA A 60 -2.35 0.75 -7.80
CA ALA A 60 -2.60 -0.68 -7.65
C ALA A 60 -2.12 -1.20 -6.28
N VAL A 61 -0.93 -0.77 -5.84
CA VAL A 61 -0.38 -1.08 -4.52
C VAL A 61 -1.27 -0.52 -3.39
N THR A 62 -1.79 0.70 -3.55
CA THR A 62 -2.72 1.31 -2.60
C THR A 62 -4.01 0.49 -2.48
N VAL A 63 -4.58 0.05 -3.59
CA VAL A 63 -5.77 -0.84 -3.60
C VAL A 63 -5.46 -2.16 -2.92
N TRP A 64 -4.29 -2.75 -3.17
CA TRP A 64 -3.87 -3.99 -2.53
C TRP A 64 -3.74 -3.84 -1.01
N TYR A 65 -3.07 -2.79 -0.54
CA TYR A 65 -2.97 -2.48 0.90
C TYR A 65 -4.34 -2.23 1.53
N TRP A 66 -5.24 -1.55 0.82
CA TRP A 66 -6.59 -1.30 1.28
C TRP A 66 -7.42 -2.59 1.42
N LEU A 67 -7.32 -3.49 0.44
CA LEU A 67 -7.95 -4.82 0.52
C LEU A 67 -7.38 -5.65 1.66
N ALA A 68 -6.05 -5.61 1.85
CA ALA A 68 -5.39 -6.29 2.95
C ALA A 68 -5.86 -5.73 4.30
N LEU A 69 -5.97 -4.40 4.43
CA LEU A 69 -6.44 -3.74 5.65
C LEU A 69 -7.89 -4.14 5.96
N ARG A 70 -8.76 -4.18 4.94
CA ARG A 70 -10.15 -4.60 5.08
C ARG A 70 -10.26 -6.06 5.52
N TRP A 71 -9.36 -6.92 5.05
CA TRP A 71 -9.29 -8.32 5.51
C TRP A 71 -8.84 -8.38 6.97
N CYS A 72 -7.80 -7.64 7.37
CA CYS A 72 -7.33 -7.60 8.76
C CYS A 72 -8.38 -7.05 9.72
N ASP A 73 -9.09 -5.97 9.34
CA ASP A 73 -10.18 -5.37 10.13
C ASP A 73 -11.33 -6.38 10.35
N ARG A 74 -11.63 -7.25 9.37
CA ARG A 74 -12.67 -8.29 9.49
C ARG A 74 -12.26 -9.49 10.33
N ASN A 75 -10.98 -9.83 10.36
CA ASN A 75 -10.48 -11.02 11.06
C ASN A 75 -9.85 -10.68 12.42
N ALA A 76 -10.05 -9.45 12.92
CA ALA A 76 -9.44 -8.95 14.15
C ALA A 76 -7.93 -9.28 14.23
N ALA A 77 -7.24 -9.15 13.09
CA ALA A 77 -5.82 -9.51 12.98
C ALA A 77 -4.89 -8.46 13.59
N TRP A 78 -5.43 -7.30 13.92
CA TRP A 78 -4.73 -6.23 14.63
C TRP A 78 -4.79 -6.49 16.13
N GLU A 79 -3.64 -6.44 16.79
CA GLU A 79 -3.53 -6.41 18.26
C GLU A 79 -3.85 -5.01 18.81
#